data_AF-A0A128FKA8-F1
#
_entry.id   AF-A0A128FKA8-F1
#
_cell.length_a   1.000
_cell.length_b   1.000
_cell.length_c   1.000
_cell.angle_alpha   90.00
_cell.angle_beta   90.00
_cell.angle_gamma   90.00
#
_symmetry.space_group_name_H-M   'P 1'
#
loop_
_entity.id
_entity.type
_entity.pdbx_description
1 polymer ?
#
loop_
_entity_poly.entity_id
_entity_poly.type
_entity_poly.pdbx_seq_one_letter_code
_entity_poly.pdbx_strand_id
1 'polypeptide(L)' 'MSRIVQGLVMEEYIVRRDDIHDRRSKILALSEKGQMVADMMSQAESNNKLLLSSLLSNEDMSSLHNALEKIARAM' A
#
# COMPACT_ATOMS: atom_id res chain seq x y z
N MET A 1 -2.87 5.12 18.11
CA MET A 1 -2.39 5.29 16.71
C MET A 1 -1.11 4.49 16.53
N SER A 2 -0.96 3.80 15.40
CA SER A 2 0.19 2.93 15.13
C SER A 2 1.50 3.74 15.03
N ARG A 3 2.59 3.21 15.60
CA ARG A 3 3.96 3.76 15.48
C ARG A 3 4.36 3.99 14.01
N ILE A 4 3.84 3.16 13.10
CA ILE A 4 4.06 3.26 11.65
C ILE A 4 3.48 4.57 11.12
N VAL A 5 2.22 4.88 11.45
CA VAL A 5 1.56 6.12 11.01
C VAL A 5 2.31 7.34 11.55
N GLN A 6 2.78 7.29 12.80
CA GLN A 6 3.58 8.37 13.36
C GLN A 6 4.90 8.57 12.60
N GLY A 7 5.60 7.49 12.25
CA GLY A 7 6.81 7.56 11.42
C GLY A 7 6.53 8.18 10.05
N LEU A 8 5.45 7.76 9.37
CA LEU A 8 5.07 8.31 8.06
C LEU A 8 4.67 9.80 8.11
N VAL A 9 4.11 10.26 9.23
CA VAL A 9 3.83 11.69 9.45
C VAL A 9 5.12 12.45 9.73
N MET A 10 6.03 11.90 10.55
CA MET A 10 7.33 12.54 10.85
C MET A 10 8.20 12.71 9.61
N GLU A 11 8.16 11.73 8.71
CA GLU A 11 8.88 11.77 7.42
C GLU A 11 8.11 12.52 6.32
N GLU A 12 7.00 13.19 6.68
CA GLU A 12 6.18 14.03 5.79
C GLU A 12 5.56 13.29 4.59
N TYR A 13 5.42 11.97 4.64
CA TYR A 13 4.70 11.21 3.60
C TYR A 13 3.18 11.28 3.80
N ILE A 14 2.72 11.44 5.04
CA ILE A 14 1.31 11.56 5.39
C ILE A 14 1.07 12.88 6.13
N VAL A 15 0.03 13.61 5.71
CA VAL A 15 -0.52 14.73 6.48
C VAL A 15 -1.66 14.24 7.36
N ARG A 16 -1.69 14.72 8.60
CA ARG A 16 -2.74 14.45 9.57
C ARG A 16 -3.53 15.71 9.85
N ARG A 17 -4.85 15.65 9.68
CA ARG A 17 -5.76 16.78 9.92
C ARG A 17 -6.92 16.34 10.80
N ASP A 18 -7.52 17.29 11.50
CA ASP A 18 -8.72 17.03 12.31
C ASP A 18 -9.93 16.92 11.40
N ASP A 19 -10.85 16.00 11.72
CA ASP A 19 -12.14 15.97 11.03
C ASP A 19 -13.00 17.15 11.50
N ILE A 20 -13.62 17.83 10.55
CA ILE A 20 -14.51 18.98 10.79
C ILE A 20 -15.84 18.54 11.41
N HIS A 21 -16.28 17.30 11.18
CA HIS A 21 -17.53 16.76 11.74
C HIS A 21 -17.32 16.15 13.12
N ASP A 22 -16.12 15.66 13.40
CA ASP A 22 -15.72 15.12 14.71
C ASP A 22 -14.25 15.42 15.01
N ARG A 23 -14.00 16.41 15.87
CA ARG A 23 -12.62 16.82 16.23
C ARG A 23 -11.82 15.74 16.97
N ARG A 24 -12.46 14.68 17.48
CA ARG A 24 -11.78 13.52 18.09
C ARG A 24 -11.23 12.58 17.02
N SER A 25 -11.76 12.64 15.81
CA SER A 25 -11.32 11.88 14.65
C SER A 25 -10.20 12.61 13.88
N LYS A 26 -9.32 11.84 13.24
CA LYS A 26 -8.22 12.34 12.42
C LYS A 26 -8.33 11.79 11.01
N ILE A 27 -8.17 12.65 10.02
CA ILE A 27 -8.08 12.29 8.61
C ILE A 27 -6.59 12.20 8.24
N LEU A 28 -6.20 11.10 7.62
CA LEU A 28 -4.87 10.88 7.08
C LEU A 28 -4.95 10.98 5.56
N ALA A 29 -4.06 11.75 4.96
CA ALA A 29 -3.92 11.87 3.52
C ALA A 29 -2.45 11.85 3.13
N LEU A 30 -2.13 11.40 1.91
CA LEU A 30 -0.77 11.55 1.39
C LEU A 30 -0.44 13.03 1.21
N SER A 31 0.80 13.39 1.53
CA SER A 31 1.38 14.66 1.06
C SER A 31 1.76 14.54 -0.42
N GLU A 32 2.23 15.62 -1.03
CA GLU A 32 2.81 15.57 -2.38
C GLU A 32 4.00 14.60 -2.44
N LYS A 33 4.90 14.65 -1.46
CA LYS A 33 6.01 13.71 -1.30
C LYS A 33 5.51 12.27 -1.14
N GLY A 34 4.46 12.06 -0.34
CA GLY A 34 3.81 10.77 -0.16
C GLY A 34 3.23 10.22 -1.45
N GLN A 35 2.59 11.09 -2.25
CA GLN A 35 2.03 10.72 -3.54
C GLN A 35 3.11 10.29 -4.52
N MET A 36 4.21 11.04 -4.63
CA MET A 36 5.34 10.67 -5.49
C MET A 36 5.91 9.28 -5.14
N VAL A 37 6.05 8.97 -3.85
CA VAL A 37 6.52 7.64 -3.42
C VAL A 37 5.48 6.56 -3.71
N ALA A 38 4.19 6.83 -3.49
CA ALA A 38 3.11 5.90 -3.84
C ALA A 38 3.10 5.59 -5.34
N ASP A 39 3.34 6.59 -6.19
CA ASP A 39 3.43 6.42 -7.64
C ASP A 39 4.66 5.57 -8.02
N MET A 40 5.82 5.82 -7.40
CA MET A 40 7.02 4.98 -7.58
C MET A 40 6.78 3.52 -7.16
N MET A 41 6.10 3.31 -6.04
CA MET A 41 5.75 1.96 -5.57
C MET A 41 4.79 1.26 -6.53
N SER A 42 3.79 1.99 -7.05
CA SER A 42 2.86 1.47 -8.05
C SER A 42 3.58 1.06 -9.34
N GLN A 43 4.55 1.86 -9.78
CA GLN A 43 5.38 1.52 -10.95
C GLN A 43 6.25 0.29 -10.68
N ALA A 44 6.86 0.19 -9.50
CA ALA A 44 7.65 -0.97 -9.11
C ALA A 44 6.80 -2.25 -9.04
N GLU A 45 5.57 -2.17 -8.51
CA GLU A 45 4.61 -3.28 -8.49
C GLU A 45 4.24 -3.72 -9.92
N SER A 46 3.98 -2.76 -10.82
CA SER A 46 3.72 -3.05 -12.23
C SER A 46 4.88 -3.78 -12.90
N ASN A 47 6.11 -3.32 -12.67
CA ASN A 47 7.32 -3.96 -13.17
C ASN A 47 7.50 -5.39 -12.62
N ASN A 48 7.20 -5.59 -11.33
CA ASN A 48 7.24 -6.92 -10.72
C ASN A 48 6.19 -7.85 -11.32
N LYS A 49 4.98 -7.36 -11.62
CA LYS A 49 3.95 -8.15 -12.32
C LYS A 49 4.42 -8.58 -13.70
N LEU A 50 5.05 -7.68 -14.46
CA LEU A 50 5.62 -7.99 -15.77
C LEU A 50 6.72 -9.06 -15.66
N LEU A 51 7.63 -8.92 -14.69
CA LEU A 51 8.67 -9.92 -14.43
C LEU A 51 8.08 -11.28 -14.07
N LEU A 52 7.08 -11.33 -13.19
CA LEU A 52 6.44 -12.58 -12.81
C LEU A 52 5.70 -13.22 -14.00
N SER A 53 5.07 -12.42 -14.86
CA SER A 53 4.39 -12.90 -16.06
C SER A 53 5.34 -13.46 -17.13
N SER A 54 6.63 -13.09 -17.10
CA SER A 54 7.63 -13.69 -17.99
C SER A 54 8.23 -14.99 -17.43
N LEU A 55 8.09 -15.22 -16.12
CA LEU A 55 8.62 -16.40 -15.42
C LEU A 55 7.58 -17.50 -15.23
N LEU A 56 6.31 -17.14 -15.13
CA LEU A 56 5.20 -18.03 -14.81
C LEU A 56 4.16 -18.00 -15.93
N SER A 57 3.55 -19.15 -16.20
CA SER A 57 2.34 -19.18 -17.01
C SER A 57 1.20 -18.47 -16.27
N ASN A 58 0.15 -18.06 -17.00
CA ASN A 58 -1.05 -17.48 -16.39
C ASN A 58 -1.73 -18.45 -15.39
N GLU A 59 -1.67 -19.76 -15.66
CA GLU A 59 -2.22 -20.79 -14.78
C GLU A 59 -1.44 -20.92 -13.47
N ASP A 60 -0.11 -20.90 -13.55
CA ASP A 60 0.78 -20.94 -12.38
C ASP A 60 0.60 -19.69 -11.51
N MET A 61 0.51 -18.51 -12.15
CA MET A 61 0.31 -17.25 -11.47
C MET A 61 -1.05 -17.20 -10.74
N SER A 62 -2.12 -17.68 -11.38
CA SER A 62 -3.44 -17.79 -10.77
C SER A 62 -3.44 -18.76 -9.58
N SER A 63 -2.80 -19.91 -9.73
CA SER A 63 -2.68 -20.92 -8.68
C SER A 63 -1.91 -20.38 -7.47
N LEU A 64 -0.79 -19.68 -7.71
CA LEU A 64 0.00 -19.02 -6.67
C LEU A 64 -0.80 -17.94 -5.95
N HIS A 65 -1.51 -17.07 -6.68
CA HIS A 65 -2.33 -16.02 -6.09
C HIS A 65 -3.41 -16.61 -5.17
N ASN A 66 -4.13 -17.63 -5.64
CA ASN A 66 -5.17 -18.30 -4.85
C ASN A 66 -4.61 -18.98 -3.59
N ALA A 67 -3.41 -19.54 -3.66
CA ALA A 67 -2.75 -20.13 -2.49
C ALA A 67 -2.36 -19.06 -1.47
N LEU A 68 -1.75 -17.95 -1.91
CA LEU A 68 -1.37 -16.84 -1.04
C LEU A 68 -2.58 -16.15 -0.41
N GLU A 69 -3.68 -15.98 -1.16
CA GLU A 69 -4.90 -15.37 -0.63
C GLU A 69 -5.52 -16.20 0.50
N LYS A 70 -5.52 -17.54 0.36
CA LYS A 70 -5.99 -18.44 1.43
C LYS A 70 -5.17 -18.29 2.71
N ILE A 71 -3.85 -18.15 2.59
CA ILE A 71 -2.95 -17.94 3.73
C ILE A 71 -3.23 -16.57 4.37
N ALA A 72 -3.34 -15.51 3.57
CA ALA A 72 -3.57 -14.16 4.06
C ALA A 72 -4.90 -14.01 4.82
N ARG A 73 -5.95 -14.75 4.41
CA ARG A 73 -7.25 -14.76 5.10
C ARG A 73 -7.26 -15.61 6.39
N ALA A 74 -6.30 -16.51 6.55
CA ALA A 74 -6.18 -17.37 7.73
C ALA A 74 -5.35 -16.73 8.86
N MET A 75 -4.64 -15.63 8.56
CA MET A 75 -3.92 -14.79 9.52
C MET A 75 -4.81 -13.68 10.08
#